data_AF-A0A1F5DDN6-F1
#
_entry.id   AF-A0A1F5DDN6-F1
#
_cell.length_a   1.000
_cell.length_b   1.000
_cell.length_c   1.000
_cell.angle_alpha   90.00
_cell.angle_beta   90.00
_cell.angle_gamma   90.00
#
_symmetry.space_group_name_H-M   'P 1'
#
loop_
_entity.id
_entity.type
_entity.pdbx_description
1 polymer ?
#
loop_
_entity_poly.entity_id
_entity_poly.type
_entity_poly.pdbx_seq_one_letter_code
_entity_poly.pdbx_strand_id
1 'polypeptide(L)'
;MNNEFSYEEFGYDIALRSDSITSHLSKVEKLIFDCDGVLVNDKESYRQTIIHSVDFYFLNLLGLEGKEKELVNQDDIQKLKDTGAFNNDWKLTHAFIAYYLGIITLQLKDKKEFQKILFELDGRIPLELDNFLKKIKSYGETHLRKEVDIQYLLKIKNDPKFGIVNFTNIFHQNPELSVLEGIDLLLNIGKEKLEIIRRLCPYDIEKSDLLRRLFDEIYLGSDLFYKFSNRKPKFNFPDGLIQKETTIPSLETLAKLKEIFGPMGIYSERPRKEGLYILKKLGLMEYFDRETLIFNDGIKGWSQSNSIQFAGKPDARAFVSLLEKIITENDIVAYIGDTISDALMIKNAKELGKKNLIFIGTLSSSASKIELNKRYMKLGAEAIVKDVNSIVTIFDKIGQYEN
;
A
#
# COMPACT_ATOMS: atom_id res chain seq x y z
N MET A 1 -5.40 22.53 -22.37
CA MET A 1 -6.36 21.42 -22.54
C MET A 1 -7.41 21.60 -21.47
N ASN A 2 -8.67 21.86 -21.87
CA ASN A 2 -9.74 22.23 -20.95
C ASN A 2 -10.20 21.01 -20.15
N ASN A 3 -10.37 21.16 -18.84
CA ASN A 3 -11.04 20.16 -18.01
C ASN A 3 -12.52 20.06 -18.46
N GLU A 4 -13.05 18.84 -18.51
CA GLU A 4 -14.46 18.56 -18.82
C GLU A 4 -15.40 19.15 -17.76
N PHE A 5 -14.92 19.26 -16.52
CA PHE A 5 -15.66 19.78 -15.38
C PHE A 5 -15.07 21.12 -14.91
N SER A 6 -15.95 22.05 -14.51
CA SER A 6 -15.57 23.29 -13.83
C SER A 6 -15.56 23.11 -12.31
N TYR A 7 -14.62 23.79 -11.64
CA TYR A 7 -14.49 23.76 -10.18
C TYR A 7 -14.45 25.19 -9.65
N GLU A 8 -15.01 25.34 -8.45
CA GLU A 8 -14.96 26.56 -7.65
C GLU A 8 -14.11 26.29 -6.40
N GLU A 9 -13.17 27.20 -6.11
CA GLU A 9 -12.37 27.14 -4.89
C GLU A 9 -13.10 27.85 -3.74
N PHE A 10 -13.29 27.15 -2.62
CA PHE A 10 -14.06 27.62 -1.48
C PHE A 10 -13.20 28.08 -0.29
N GLY A 11 -11.92 28.36 -0.54
CA GLY A 11 -10.91 28.57 0.50
C GLY A 11 -10.57 27.27 1.24
N TYR A 12 -9.61 27.31 2.18
CA TYR A 12 -9.22 26.17 3.01
C TYR A 12 -8.82 24.90 2.23
N ASP A 13 -8.24 25.06 1.04
CA ASP A 13 -7.86 23.97 0.14
C ASP A 13 -9.04 23.05 -0.24
N ILE A 14 -10.24 23.64 -0.40
CA ILE A 14 -11.45 22.95 -0.86
C ILE A 14 -11.76 23.39 -2.29
N ALA A 15 -11.91 22.42 -3.20
CA ALA A 15 -12.43 22.63 -4.55
C ALA A 15 -13.71 21.82 -4.74
N LEU A 16 -14.80 22.46 -5.15
CA LEU A 16 -16.10 21.83 -5.41
C LEU A 16 -16.39 21.87 -6.90
N ARG A 17 -16.93 20.78 -7.45
CA ARG A 17 -17.37 20.76 -8.85
C ARG A 17 -18.60 21.65 -8.98
N SER A 18 -18.62 22.61 -9.91
CA SER A 18 -19.65 23.68 -9.94
C SER A 18 -21.10 23.17 -10.01
N ASP A 19 -21.33 22.04 -10.67
CA ASP A 19 -22.65 21.42 -10.78
C ASP A 19 -23.05 20.61 -9.53
N SER A 20 -22.10 20.25 -8.66
CA SER A 20 -22.30 19.26 -7.59
C SER A 20 -22.93 19.80 -6.31
N ILE A 21 -22.78 21.11 -6.03
CA ILE A 21 -23.18 21.74 -4.76
C ILE A 21 -24.68 21.57 -4.50
N THR A 22 -25.52 21.85 -5.50
CA THR A 22 -26.99 21.84 -5.37
C THR A 22 -27.64 20.54 -5.84
N SER A 23 -26.92 19.68 -6.57
CA SER A 23 -27.50 18.50 -7.21
C SER A 23 -27.13 17.18 -6.55
N HIS A 24 -25.95 17.10 -5.92
CA HIS A 24 -25.39 15.86 -5.39
C HIS A 24 -24.98 15.95 -3.91
N LEU A 25 -24.18 16.94 -3.52
CA LEU A 25 -23.60 16.99 -2.18
C LEU A 25 -24.65 17.27 -1.08
N SER A 26 -25.68 18.08 -1.36
CA SER A 26 -26.72 18.40 -0.36
C SER A 26 -27.64 17.24 0.02
N LYS A 27 -27.66 16.18 -0.81
CA LYS A 27 -28.52 15.02 -0.62
C LYS A 27 -27.79 13.82 -0.04
N VAL A 28 -26.51 13.96 0.33
CA VAL A 28 -25.72 12.87 0.89
C VAL A 28 -26.35 12.43 2.21
N GLU A 29 -26.59 11.13 2.34
CA GLU A 29 -27.18 10.54 3.55
C GLU A 29 -26.18 9.66 4.29
N LYS A 30 -25.20 9.09 3.60
CA LYS A 30 -24.21 8.18 4.18
C LYS A 30 -22.80 8.48 3.68
N LEU A 31 -21.84 8.36 4.60
CA LEU A 31 -20.42 8.47 4.31
C LEU A 31 -19.74 7.10 4.42
N ILE A 32 -18.89 6.79 3.44
CA ILE A 32 -18.02 5.61 3.46
C ILE A 32 -16.58 6.08 3.27
N PHE A 33 -15.70 5.64 4.16
CA PHE A 33 -14.31 6.05 4.17
C PHE A 33 -13.40 4.91 3.70
N ASP A 34 -12.36 5.26 2.93
CA ASP A 34 -11.15 4.45 2.98
C ASP A 34 -10.48 4.56 4.37
N CYS A 35 -9.63 3.61 4.71
CA CYS A 35 -8.92 3.58 5.99
C CYS A 35 -7.57 4.30 5.90
N ASP A 36 -6.65 3.75 5.11
CA ASP A 36 -5.28 4.24 5.01
C ASP A 36 -5.26 5.54 4.17
N GLY A 37 -4.48 6.54 4.58
CA GLY A 37 -4.41 7.83 3.90
C GLY A 37 -5.63 8.76 4.11
N VAL A 38 -6.74 8.24 4.63
CA VAL A 38 -7.99 8.99 4.92
C VAL A 38 -8.29 9.08 6.41
N LEU A 39 -8.44 7.95 7.10
CA LEU A 39 -8.68 7.88 8.55
C LEU A 39 -7.37 7.72 9.32
N VAL A 40 -6.45 6.95 8.77
CA VAL A 40 -5.19 6.57 9.40
C VAL A 40 -4.01 7.15 8.61
N ASN A 41 -3.11 7.82 9.31
CA ASN A 41 -1.82 8.22 8.76
C ASN A 41 -0.81 7.09 8.92
N ASP A 42 -0.43 6.50 7.79
CA ASP A 42 0.43 5.32 7.67
C ASP A 42 1.85 5.65 7.16
N LYS A 43 2.17 6.94 7.01
CA LYS A 43 3.47 7.39 6.47
C LYS A 43 4.67 6.89 7.27
N GLU A 44 4.51 6.80 8.59
CA GLU A 44 5.54 6.33 9.52
C GLU A 44 5.48 4.81 9.79
N SER A 45 4.59 4.08 9.10
CA SER A 45 4.42 2.63 9.25
C SER A 45 4.88 1.87 8.01
N TYR A 46 4.09 1.82 6.92
CA TYR A 46 4.41 0.97 5.76
C TYR A 46 5.71 1.34 5.07
N ARG A 47 5.95 2.64 4.82
CA ARG A 47 7.19 3.09 4.17
C ARG A 47 8.43 2.79 5.01
N GLN A 48 8.32 2.96 6.33
CA GLN A 48 9.38 2.59 7.26
C GLN A 48 9.58 1.06 7.30
N THR A 49 8.49 0.29 7.17
CA THR A 49 8.55 -1.18 7.10
C THR A 49 9.29 -1.64 5.84
N ILE A 50 9.07 -1.00 4.69
CA ILE A 50 9.84 -1.28 3.46
C ILE A 50 11.33 -1.07 3.72
N ILE A 51 11.72 0.09 4.25
CA ILE A 51 13.13 0.43 4.53
C ILE A 51 13.74 -0.59 5.50
N HIS A 52 13.07 -0.82 6.64
CA HIS A 52 13.55 -1.74 7.67
C HIS A 52 13.64 -3.19 7.17
N SER A 53 12.72 -3.61 6.30
CA SER A 53 12.76 -4.97 5.72
C SER A 53 13.95 -5.14 4.80
N VAL A 54 14.26 -4.13 3.98
CA VAL A 54 15.44 -4.15 3.10
C VAL A 54 16.73 -4.14 3.92
N ASP A 55 16.82 -3.24 4.91
CA ASP A 55 17.99 -3.17 5.81
C ASP A 55 18.20 -4.48 6.55
N PHE A 56 17.17 -5.02 7.19
CA PHE A 56 17.27 -6.27 7.95
C PHE A 56 17.63 -7.45 7.05
N TYR A 57 17.13 -7.49 5.82
CA TYR A 57 17.49 -8.54 4.87
C TYR A 57 19.01 -8.53 4.60
N PHE A 58 19.59 -7.38 4.25
CA PHE A 58 21.01 -7.33 3.88
C PHE A 58 21.96 -7.33 5.09
N LEU A 59 21.64 -6.61 6.15
CA LEU A 59 22.49 -6.50 7.34
C LEU A 59 22.37 -7.73 8.24
N ASN A 60 21.15 -8.22 8.51
CA ASN A 60 20.92 -9.25 9.52
C ASN A 60 20.79 -10.65 8.92
N LEU A 61 20.08 -10.80 7.80
CA LEU A 61 19.90 -12.12 7.17
C LEU A 61 21.11 -12.50 6.33
N LEU A 62 21.61 -11.59 5.49
CA LEU A 62 22.79 -11.86 4.67
C LEU A 62 24.10 -11.56 5.39
N GLY A 63 24.10 -10.70 6.41
CA GLY A 63 25.31 -10.41 7.21
C GLY A 63 26.29 -9.45 6.54
N LEU A 64 25.81 -8.55 5.68
CA LEU A 64 26.65 -7.53 5.06
C LEU A 64 27.04 -6.42 6.07
N GLU A 65 28.22 -5.83 5.90
CA GLU A 65 28.65 -4.67 6.68
C GLU A 65 28.06 -3.38 6.13
N GLY A 66 27.63 -2.47 7.01
CA GLY A 66 27.18 -1.14 6.64
C GLY A 66 26.29 -0.49 7.69
N LYS A 67 25.53 0.53 7.26
CA LYS A 67 24.56 1.22 8.12
C LYS A 67 23.14 1.03 7.59
N GLU A 68 22.19 1.09 8.51
CA GLU A 68 20.77 1.11 8.20
C GLU A 68 20.38 2.39 7.44
N LYS A 69 19.27 2.33 6.70
CA LYS A 69 18.61 3.44 5.99
C LYS A 69 19.45 4.07 4.88
N GLU A 70 20.45 3.35 4.38
CA GLU A 70 21.24 3.80 3.24
C GLU A 70 20.69 3.25 1.91
N LEU A 71 20.34 1.95 1.87
CA LEU A 71 19.96 1.27 0.62
C LEU A 71 18.66 1.83 0.02
N VAL A 72 17.64 2.08 0.84
CA VAL A 72 16.33 2.56 0.38
C VAL A 72 15.91 3.76 1.20
N ASN A 73 15.46 4.80 0.50
CA ASN A 73 14.90 6.00 1.11
C ASN A 73 13.48 6.29 0.59
N GLN A 74 12.87 7.35 1.11
CA GLN A 74 11.51 7.76 0.77
C GLN A 74 11.32 8.13 -0.70
N ASP A 75 12.34 8.70 -1.33
CA ASP A 75 12.34 9.10 -2.75
C ASP A 75 12.42 7.87 -3.67
N ASP A 76 13.22 6.87 -3.31
CA ASP A 76 13.26 5.58 -4.05
C ASP A 76 11.89 4.88 -4.03
N ILE A 77 11.24 4.85 -2.85
CA ILE A 77 9.89 4.29 -2.68
C ILE A 77 8.89 5.03 -3.57
N GLN A 78 8.93 6.37 -3.55
CA GLN A 78 8.00 7.19 -4.34
C GLN A 78 8.19 6.95 -5.85
N LYS A 79 9.44 6.95 -6.33
CA LYS A 79 9.77 6.69 -7.74
C LYS A 79 9.21 5.38 -8.26
N LEU A 80 9.36 4.29 -7.51
CA LEU A 80 8.77 3.00 -7.91
C LEU A 80 7.24 3.00 -7.81
N LYS A 81 6.64 3.63 -6.78
CA LYS A 81 5.17 3.77 -6.72
C LYS A 81 4.62 4.56 -7.92
N ASP A 82 5.33 5.61 -8.37
CA ASP A 82 4.93 6.45 -9.50
C ASP A 82 4.94 5.73 -10.85
N THR A 83 5.58 4.56 -10.94
CA THR A 83 5.47 3.68 -12.13
C THR A 83 4.08 3.05 -12.27
N GLY A 84 3.28 3.03 -11.21
CA GLY A 84 2.01 2.29 -11.13
C GLY A 84 2.17 0.77 -10.95
N ALA A 85 3.38 0.23 -11.14
CA ALA A 85 3.65 -1.21 -11.03
C ALA A 85 3.70 -1.72 -9.58
N PHE A 86 3.88 -0.83 -8.61
CA PHE A 86 4.23 -1.16 -7.22
C PHE A 86 3.30 -0.53 -6.17
N ASN A 87 1.99 -0.70 -6.34
CA ASN A 87 1.00 -0.24 -5.35
C ASN A 87 1.01 -1.08 -4.06
N ASN A 88 1.37 -2.37 -4.14
CA ASN A 88 1.47 -3.27 -3.00
C ASN A 88 2.87 -3.19 -2.34
N ASP A 89 2.91 -2.92 -1.04
CA ASP A 89 4.17 -2.70 -0.32
C ASP A 89 5.02 -3.97 -0.17
N TRP A 90 4.42 -5.17 -0.15
CA TRP A 90 5.19 -6.42 -0.22
C TRP A 90 5.88 -6.57 -1.59
N LYS A 91 5.18 -6.30 -2.70
CA LYS A 91 5.76 -6.30 -4.06
C LYS A 91 6.90 -5.28 -4.18
N LEU A 92 6.71 -4.09 -3.62
CA LEU A 92 7.71 -3.02 -3.63
C LEU A 92 8.95 -3.41 -2.81
N THR A 93 8.76 -3.98 -1.62
CA THR A 93 9.88 -4.49 -0.80
C THR A 93 10.63 -5.60 -1.52
N HIS A 94 9.90 -6.53 -2.16
CA HIS A 94 10.49 -7.58 -2.99
C HIS A 94 11.33 -6.97 -4.13
N ALA A 95 10.84 -5.93 -4.80
CA ALA A 95 11.55 -5.27 -5.89
C ALA A 95 12.92 -4.73 -5.43
N PHE A 96 12.99 -4.06 -4.28
CA PHE A 96 14.25 -3.57 -3.73
C PHE A 96 15.21 -4.70 -3.36
N ILE A 97 14.73 -5.72 -2.65
CA ILE A 97 15.58 -6.86 -2.24
C ILE A 97 16.08 -7.60 -3.48
N ALA A 98 15.20 -7.90 -4.43
CA ALA A 98 15.54 -8.61 -5.65
C ALA A 98 16.52 -7.81 -6.53
N TYR A 99 16.36 -6.48 -6.61
CA TYR A 99 17.30 -5.58 -7.30
C TYR A 99 18.72 -5.69 -6.74
N TYR A 100 18.88 -5.56 -5.41
CA TYR A 100 20.19 -5.68 -4.76
C TYR A 100 20.75 -7.10 -4.79
N LEU A 101 19.90 -8.12 -4.68
CA LEU A 101 20.31 -9.51 -4.92
C LEU A 101 20.82 -9.71 -6.35
N GLY A 102 20.18 -9.10 -7.35
CA GLY A 102 20.65 -9.09 -8.74
C GLY A 102 22.07 -8.56 -8.87
N ILE A 103 22.36 -7.43 -8.22
CA ILE A 103 23.71 -6.85 -8.16
C ILE A 103 24.70 -7.83 -7.49
N ILE A 104 24.31 -8.43 -6.36
CA ILE A 104 25.14 -9.41 -5.65
C ILE A 104 25.44 -10.63 -6.53
N THR A 105 24.45 -11.11 -7.30
CA THR A 105 24.68 -12.26 -8.20
C THR A 105 25.70 -12.00 -9.30
N LEU A 106 26.03 -10.73 -9.61
CA LEU A 106 27.13 -10.39 -10.51
C LEU A 106 28.50 -10.66 -9.90
N GLN A 107 28.62 -10.64 -8.57
CA GLN A 107 29.87 -10.86 -7.83
C GLN A 107 30.06 -12.31 -7.35
N LEU A 108 29.09 -13.21 -7.57
CA LEU A 108 29.22 -14.61 -7.17
C LEU A 108 30.31 -15.34 -7.97
N LYS A 109 31.48 -15.55 -7.36
CA LYS A 109 32.62 -16.26 -7.95
C LYS A 109 32.48 -17.79 -7.94
N ASP A 110 32.01 -18.37 -6.84
CA ASP A 110 31.73 -19.82 -6.72
C ASP A 110 30.23 -20.08 -6.61
N LYS A 111 29.63 -20.42 -7.76
CA LYS A 111 28.21 -20.76 -7.86
C LYS A 111 27.86 -22.07 -7.17
N LYS A 112 28.79 -23.02 -7.01
CA LYS A 112 28.49 -24.37 -6.50
C LYS A 112 28.16 -24.33 -5.01
N GLU A 113 28.90 -23.54 -4.24
CA GLU A 113 28.60 -23.37 -2.82
C GLU A 113 27.28 -22.64 -2.61
N PHE A 114 27.01 -21.62 -3.42
CA PHE A 114 25.72 -20.93 -3.38
C PHE A 114 24.55 -21.87 -3.74
N GLN A 115 24.71 -22.66 -4.80
CA GLN A 115 23.71 -23.65 -5.22
C GLN A 115 23.43 -24.71 -4.16
N LYS A 116 24.43 -25.13 -3.36
CA LYS A 116 24.22 -26.05 -2.23
C LYS A 116 23.21 -25.52 -1.21
N ILE A 117 23.30 -24.22 -0.88
CA ILE A 117 22.33 -23.57 0.01
C ILE A 117 20.93 -23.59 -0.63
N LEU A 118 20.85 -23.42 -1.94
CA LEU A 118 19.59 -23.39 -2.68
C LEU A 118 18.92 -24.75 -2.87
N PHE A 119 19.65 -25.87 -2.78
CA PHE A 119 19.08 -27.22 -2.83
C PHE A 119 18.23 -27.55 -1.59
N GLU A 120 18.38 -26.79 -0.51
CA GLU A 120 17.60 -26.95 0.73
C GLU A 120 16.32 -26.10 0.77
N LEU A 121 16.11 -25.29 -0.26
CA LEU A 121 14.91 -24.50 -0.44
C LEU A 121 13.83 -25.33 -1.16
N ASP A 122 13.14 -26.17 -0.41
CA ASP A 122 11.92 -26.84 -0.87
C ASP A 122 10.68 -26.05 -0.41
N GLY A 123 10.27 -25.07 -1.21
CA GLY A 123 9.10 -24.24 -0.95
C GLY A 123 9.39 -22.75 -0.75
N ARG A 124 8.39 -22.02 -0.25
CA ARG A 124 8.43 -20.54 -0.09
C ARG A 124 8.89 -20.08 1.30
N ILE A 125 8.69 -20.93 2.29
CA ILE A 125 9.30 -20.82 3.62
C ILE A 125 10.11 -22.10 3.77
N PRO A 126 11.42 -22.01 4.03
CA PRO A 126 12.24 -23.21 4.24
C PRO A 126 11.66 -24.06 5.37
N LEU A 127 11.61 -25.39 5.18
CA LEU A 127 11.17 -26.34 6.21
C LEU A 127 11.99 -26.19 7.50
N GLU A 128 13.29 -25.95 7.36
CA GLU A 128 14.20 -25.57 8.45
C GLU A 128 14.64 -24.10 8.31
N LEU A 129 13.73 -23.17 8.56
CA LEU A 129 14.00 -21.73 8.46
C LEU A 129 15.26 -21.30 9.23
N ASP A 130 15.48 -21.84 10.43
CA ASP A 130 16.69 -21.58 11.23
C ASP A 130 17.99 -21.95 10.53
N ASN A 131 18.02 -23.14 9.93
CA ASN A 131 19.19 -23.66 9.24
C ASN A 131 19.47 -22.85 7.97
N PHE A 132 18.41 -22.55 7.22
CA PHE A 132 18.50 -21.67 6.04
C PHE A 132 19.07 -20.29 6.40
N LEU A 133 18.50 -19.62 7.41
CA LEU A 133 18.96 -18.30 7.86
C LEU A 133 20.42 -18.31 8.30
N LYS A 134 20.85 -19.35 9.03
CA LYS A 134 22.27 -19.51 9.41
C LYS A 134 23.18 -19.66 8.20
N LYS A 135 22.76 -20.43 7.19
CA LYS A 135 23.55 -20.67 5.97
C LYS A 135 23.68 -19.43 5.10
N ILE A 136 22.60 -18.68 4.87
CA ILE A 136 22.68 -17.43 4.08
C ILE A 136 23.54 -16.39 4.78
N LYS A 137 23.43 -16.28 6.12
CA LYS A 137 24.25 -15.38 6.91
C LYS A 137 25.72 -15.77 6.86
N SER A 138 26.02 -17.04 7.10
CA SER A 138 27.39 -17.55 7.00
C SER A 138 27.96 -17.31 5.62
N TYR A 139 27.18 -17.53 4.55
CA TYR A 139 27.65 -17.29 3.18
C TYR A 139 27.98 -15.82 2.95
N GLY A 140 27.11 -14.89 3.36
CA GLY A 140 27.39 -13.48 3.17
C GLY A 140 28.60 -13.01 3.99
N GLU A 141 28.74 -13.47 5.23
CA GLU A 141 29.88 -13.15 6.09
C GLU A 141 31.22 -13.68 5.56
N THR A 142 31.25 -14.86 4.92
CA THR A 142 32.50 -15.48 4.45
C THR A 142 32.83 -15.16 3.00
N HIS A 143 31.83 -15.11 2.12
CA HIS A 143 32.02 -15.03 0.66
C HIS A 143 31.68 -13.65 0.08
N LEU A 144 30.72 -12.92 0.66
CA LEU A 144 30.33 -11.62 0.13
C LEU A 144 31.05 -10.46 0.81
N ARG A 145 31.27 -10.51 2.14
CA ARG A 145 31.76 -9.40 2.96
C ARG A 145 33.07 -8.74 2.48
N LYS A 146 33.92 -9.46 1.74
CA LYS A 146 35.17 -8.90 1.18
C LYS A 146 34.98 -8.11 -0.12
N GLU A 147 33.85 -8.30 -0.80
CA GLU A 147 33.62 -7.80 -2.17
C GLU A 147 32.32 -6.99 -2.28
N VAL A 148 31.35 -7.24 -1.40
CA VAL A 148 30.04 -6.61 -1.37
C VAL A 148 29.72 -6.22 0.08
N ASP A 149 29.71 -4.93 0.34
CA ASP A 149 29.15 -4.30 1.54
C ASP A 149 28.03 -3.33 1.14
N ILE A 150 27.40 -2.65 2.11
CA ILE A 150 26.35 -1.68 1.81
C ILE A 150 26.89 -0.54 0.94
N GLN A 151 28.13 -0.09 1.15
CA GLN A 151 28.73 1.01 0.38
C GLN A 151 28.91 0.65 -1.11
N TYR A 152 29.30 -0.59 -1.39
CA TYR A 152 29.32 -1.13 -2.74
C TYR A 152 27.93 -1.10 -3.39
N LEU A 153 26.90 -1.56 -2.68
CA LEU A 153 25.52 -1.54 -3.19
C LEU A 153 25.03 -0.11 -3.45
N LEU A 154 25.39 0.86 -2.59
CA LEU A 154 25.08 2.28 -2.79
C LEU A 154 25.77 2.87 -4.01
N LYS A 155 27.02 2.46 -4.28
CA LYS A 155 27.72 2.87 -5.49
C LYS A 155 26.96 2.42 -6.74
N ILE A 156 26.47 1.18 -6.76
CA ILE A 156 25.69 0.66 -7.89
C ILE A 156 24.30 1.28 -7.96
N LYS A 157 23.64 1.52 -6.83
CA LYS A 157 22.35 2.24 -6.77
C LYS A 157 22.40 3.58 -7.52
N ASN A 158 23.53 4.28 -7.43
CA ASN A 158 23.76 5.57 -8.06
C ASN A 158 24.43 5.48 -9.44
N ASP A 159 24.67 4.26 -9.96
CA ASP A 159 25.29 4.07 -11.27
C ASP A 159 24.35 4.53 -12.41
N PRO A 160 24.84 5.25 -13.42
CA PRO A 160 24.00 5.80 -14.49
C PRO A 160 23.43 4.73 -15.44
N LYS A 161 23.93 3.50 -15.39
CA LYS A 161 23.47 2.38 -16.23
C LYS A 161 22.70 1.34 -15.42
N PHE A 162 23.19 0.95 -14.26
CA PHE A 162 22.63 -0.13 -13.44
C PHE A 162 21.92 0.36 -12.16
N GLY A 163 21.85 1.66 -11.95
CA GLY A 163 21.24 2.28 -10.78
C GLY A 163 19.72 2.16 -10.73
N ILE A 164 19.18 2.51 -9.56
CA ILE A 164 17.75 2.38 -9.23
C ILE A 164 16.86 3.24 -10.13
N VAL A 165 17.38 4.35 -10.66
CA VAL A 165 16.67 5.22 -11.61
C VAL A 165 16.37 4.47 -12.91
N ASN A 166 17.34 3.74 -13.47
CA ASN A 166 17.09 2.96 -14.69
C ASN A 166 16.21 1.74 -14.42
N PHE A 167 16.36 1.12 -13.25
CA PHE A 167 15.42 0.08 -12.83
C PHE A 167 13.98 0.60 -12.81
N THR A 168 13.76 1.80 -12.26
CA THR A 168 12.45 2.47 -12.24
C THR A 168 11.96 2.78 -13.66
N ASN A 169 12.83 3.27 -14.54
CA ASN A 169 12.47 3.60 -15.93
C ASN A 169 11.94 2.39 -16.72
N ILE A 170 12.45 1.18 -16.45
CA ILE A 170 11.96 -0.06 -17.08
C ILE A 170 10.46 -0.26 -16.76
N PHE A 171 10.06 -0.04 -15.50
CA PHE A 171 8.66 -0.17 -15.08
C PHE A 171 7.80 1.02 -15.49
N HIS A 172 8.36 2.23 -15.64
CA HIS A 172 7.62 3.33 -16.27
C HIS A 172 7.21 3.00 -17.71
N GLN A 173 8.08 2.33 -18.45
CA GLN A 173 7.79 1.93 -19.83
C GLN A 173 6.83 0.74 -19.88
N ASN A 174 7.00 -0.23 -18.98
CA ASN A 174 6.20 -1.46 -18.95
C ASN A 174 5.80 -1.83 -17.51
N PRO A 175 4.70 -1.26 -16.98
CA PRO A 175 4.27 -1.50 -15.59
C PRO A 175 3.88 -2.95 -15.27
N GLU A 176 3.51 -3.72 -16.30
CA GLU A 176 3.06 -5.11 -16.17
C GLU A 176 4.20 -6.14 -16.01
N LEU A 177 5.46 -5.72 -16.16
CA LEU A 177 6.59 -6.62 -16.00
C LEU A 177 6.64 -7.22 -14.59
N SER A 178 7.10 -8.47 -14.51
CA SER A 178 7.52 -9.03 -13.24
C SER A 178 8.82 -8.38 -12.77
N VAL A 179 9.06 -8.40 -11.46
CA VAL A 179 10.30 -7.89 -10.86
C VAL A 179 11.55 -8.55 -11.45
N LEU A 180 11.50 -9.88 -11.65
CA LEU A 180 12.63 -10.64 -12.15
C LEU A 180 12.92 -10.33 -13.63
N GLU A 181 11.89 -10.11 -14.46
CA GLU A 181 12.07 -9.64 -15.84
C GLU A 181 12.71 -8.25 -15.86
N GLY A 182 12.26 -7.33 -15.00
CA GLY A 182 12.87 -6.00 -14.88
C GLY A 182 14.34 -6.07 -14.48
N ILE A 183 14.72 -6.99 -13.59
CA ILE A 183 16.12 -7.21 -13.20
C ILE A 183 16.95 -7.75 -14.36
N ASP A 184 16.43 -8.72 -15.12
CA ASP A 184 17.16 -9.29 -16.25
C ASP A 184 17.34 -8.28 -17.38
N LEU A 185 16.34 -7.44 -17.66
CA LEU A 185 16.45 -6.34 -18.61
C LEU A 185 17.51 -5.33 -18.19
N LEU A 186 17.66 -5.07 -16.88
CA LEU A 186 18.66 -4.12 -16.37
C LEU A 186 20.08 -4.70 -16.37
N LEU A 187 20.25 -5.92 -15.87
CA LEU A 187 21.56 -6.49 -15.53
C LEU A 187 22.04 -7.58 -16.51
N ASN A 188 21.15 -8.12 -17.36
CA ASN A 188 21.40 -9.24 -18.27
C ASN A 188 22.10 -10.43 -17.58
N ILE A 189 21.47 -10.93 -16.52
CA ILE A 189 22.06 -11.92 -15.60
C ILE A 189 21.73 -13.35 -15.97
N GLY A 190 20.69 -13.56 -16.78
CA GLY A 190 20.27 -14.86 -17.29
C GLY A 190 19.53 -15.72 -16.27
N LYS A 191 18.87 -16.76 -16.80
CA LYS A 191 17.91 -17.61 -16.06
C LYS A 191 18.47 -18.24 -14.78
N GLU A 192 19.73 -18.67 -14.80
CA GLU A 192 20.37 -19.31 -13.64
C GLU A 192 20.45 -18.34 -12.45
N LYS A 193 20.87 -17.09 -12.67
CA LYS A 193 20.96 -16.09 -11.61
C LYS A 193 19.59 -15.57 -11.18
N LEU A 194 18.62 -15.51 -12.10
CA LEU A 194 17.24 -15.19 -11.74
C LEU A 194 16.64 -16.25 -10.81
N GLU A 195 16.91 -17.53 -11.07
CA GLU A 195 16.46 -18.63 -10.22
C GLU A 195 17.09 -18.54 -8.82
N ILE A 196 18.36 -18.12 -8.74
CA ILE A 196 19.02 -17.80 -7.47
C ILE A 196 18.25 -16.72 -6.71
N ILE A 197 17.95 -15.57 -7.33
CA ILE A 197 17.23 -14.46 -6.70
C ILE A 197 15.86 -14.91 -6.22
N ARG A 198 15.11 -15.62 -7.09
CA ARG A 198 13.76 -16.14 -6.80
C ARG A 198 13.74 -17.04 -5.57
N ARG A 199 14.80 -17.83 -5.36
CA ARG A 199 14.92 -18.73 -4.22
C ARG A 199 15.34 -18.02 -2.94
N LEU A 200 16.22 -17.02 -3.02
CA LEU A 200 16.67 -16.25 -1.85
C LEU A 200 15.60 -15.31 -1.29
N CYS A 201 14.77 -14.76 -2.18
CA CYS A 201 13.66 -13.90 -1.82
C CYS A 201 12.41 -14.38 -2.57
N PRO A 202 11.82 -15.52 -2.14
CA PRO A 202 10.58 -15.98 -2.72
C PRO A 202 9.48 -14.96 -2.42
N TYR A 203 8.64 -14.68 -3.41
CA TYR A 203 7.55 -13.73 -3.29
C TYR A 203 6.26 -14.27 -3.92
N ASP A 204 5.18 -14.22 -3.15
CA ASP A 204 3.83 -14.42 -3.65
C ASP A 204 2.83 -13.58 -2.86
N ILE A 205 1.90 -12.96 -3.56
CA ILE A 205 0.95 -12.03 -2.95
C ILE A 205 -0.08 -12.73 -2.05
N GLU A 206 -0.39 -14.00 -2.32
CA GLU A 206 -1.44 -14.73 -1.61
C GLU A 206 -0.88 -15.61 -0.49
N LYS A 207 0.21 -16.34 -0.73
CA LYS A 207 0.78 -17.24 0.28
C LYS A 207 1.86 -16.52 1.08
N SER A 208 2.07 -17.00 2.31
CA SER A 208 3.19 -16.51 3.11
C SER A 208 4.51 -17.04 2.56
N ASP A 209 5.50 -16.17 2.55
CA ASP A 209 6.90 -16.47 2.25
C ASP A 209 7.81 -15.81 3.30
N LEU A 210 9.12 -15.95 3.15
CA LEU A 210 10.11 -15.37 4.06
C LEU A 210 10.04 -13.84 4.12
N LEU A 211 9.91 -13.19 2.96
CA LEU A 211 9.85 -11.74 2.85
C LEU A 211 8.62 -11.21 3.57
N ARG A 212 7.46 -11.78 3.28
CA ARG A 212 6.19 -11.37 3.84
C ARG A 212 6.15 -11.59 5.34
N ARG A 213 6.74 -12.70 5.83
CA ARG A 213 6.92 -12.91 7.27
C ARG A 213 7.81 -11.84 7.91
N LEU A 214 8.96 -11.52 7.30
CA LEU A 214 9.84 -10.46 7.79
C LEU A 214 9.10 -9.12 7.85
N PHE A 215 8.45 -8.75 6.76
CA PHE A 215 7.67 -7.51 6.65
C PHE A 215 6.58 -7.45 7.72
N ASP A 216 5.74 -8.49 7.83
CA ASP A 216 4.64 -8.54 8.78
C ASP A 216 5.14 -8.51 10.23
N GLU A 217 6.25 -9.17 10.56
CA GLU A 217 6.82 -9.14 11.91
C GLU A 217 7.41 -7.75 12.26
N ILE A 218 8.00 -7.03 11.30
CA ILE A 218 8.45 -5.64 11.50
C ILE A 218 7.25 -4.71 11.67
N TYR A 219 6.23 -4.87 10.83
CA TYR A 219 5.05 -4.01 10.82
C TYR A 219 4.20 -4.19 12.08
N LEU A 220 3.89 -5.45 12.43
CA LEU A 220 2.99 -5.78 13.53
C LEU A 220 3.73 -5.84 14.88
N GLY A 221 5.01 -6.18 14.88
CA GLY A 221 5.71 -6.60 16.09
C GLY A 221 5.30 -8.00 16.53
N SER A 222 6.02 -8.55 17.49
CA SER A 222 5.95 -9.97 17.89
C SER A 222 4.57 -10.37 18.38
N ASP A 223 3.97 -9.55 19.25
CA ASP A 223 2.70 -9.87 19.90
C ASP A 223 1.52 -9.83 18.92
N LEU A 224 1.43 -8.78 18.11
CA LEU A 224 0.35 -8.66 17.12
C LEU A 224 0.53 -9.64 15.98
N PHE A 225 1.77 -9.90 15.54
CA PHE A 225 2.04 -10.93 14.54
C PHE A 225 1.56 -12.30 15.02
N TYR A 226 1.90 -12.69 16.25
CA TYR A 226 1.42 -13.94 16.84
C TYR A 226 -0.10 -13.97 16.93
N LYS A 227 -0.71 -12.89 17.46
CA LYS A 227 -2.15 -12.78 17.61
C LYS A 227 -2.92 -12.86 16.29
N PHE A 228 -2.40 -12.26 15.22
CA PHE A 228 -3.12 -12.18 13.94
C PHE A 228 -2.86 -13.40 13.05
N SER A 229 -1.64 -13.92 13.06
CA SER A 229 -1.26 -15.04 12.18
C SER A 229 -1.28 -16.41 12.87
N ASN A 230 -1.35 -16.46 14.21
CA ASN A 230 -1.18 -17.68 15.02
C ASN A 230 0.15 -18.40 14.76
N ARG A 231 1.20 -17.65 14.39
CA ARG A 231 2.55 -18.18 14.14
C ARG A 231 3.51 -17.52 15.11
N LYS A 232 4.42 -18.32 15.69
CA LYS A 232 5.45 -17.78 16.58
C LYS A 232 6.33 -16.78 15.82
N PRO A 233 6.65 -15.60 16.37
CA PRO A 233 7.58 -14.68 15.73
C PRO A 233 8.96 -15.34 15.56
N LYS A 234 9.64 -15.02 14.46
CA LYS A 234 10.98 -15.51 14.14
C LYS A 234 12.08 -14.51 14.46
N PHE A 235 11.84 -13.25 14.13
CA PHE A 235 12.83 -12.18 14.16
C PHE A 235 12.75 -11.37 15.46
N ASN A 236 11.69 -11.58 16.25
CA ASN A 236 11.50 -11.04 17.60
C ASN A 236 11.56 -9.50 17.66
N PHE A 237 10.89 -8.81 16.72
CA PHE A 237 10.68 -7.37 16.85
C PHE A 237 9.69 -7.12 18.00
N PRO A 238 10.10 -6.49 19.12
CA PRO A 238 9.21 -6.33 20.27
C PRO A 238 8.03 -5.42 19.93
N ASP A 239 8.31 -4.29 19.30
CA ASP A 239 7.32 -3.30 18.87
C ASP A 239 7.14 -3.31 17.35
N GLY A 240 5.90 -3.15 16.91
CA GLY A 240 5.54 -3.03 15.50
C GLY A 240 5.46 -1.57 15.04
N LEU A 241 5.80 -1.31 13.78
CA LEU A 241 5.63 0.01 13.19
C LEU A 241 4.15 0.46 13.07
N ILE A 242 3.19 -0.46 13.11
CA ILE A 242 1.75 -0.17 13.26
C ILE A 242 1.46 0.67 14.52
N GLN A 243 2.33 0.63 15.54
CA GLN A 243 2.21 1.47 16.73
C GLN A 243 2.43 2.96 16.45
N LYS A 244 3.08 3.32 15.32
CA LYS A 244 3.33 4.72 14.95
C LYS A 244 2.18 5.36 14.17
N GLU A 245 1.20 4.58 13.74
CA GLU A 245 0.04 5.10 13.01
C GLU A 245 -0.83 5.99 13.90
N THR A 246 -1.23 7.14 13.33
CA THR A 246 -2.04 8.18 14.00
C THR A 246 -3.34 8.43 13.26
N THR A 247 -4.31 9.10 13.89
CA THR A 247 -5.52 9.57 13.20
C THR A 247 -5.22 10.76 12.30
N ILE A 248 -5.88 10.84 11.15
CA ILE A 248 -5.91 12.02 10.26
C ILE A 248 -7.03 12.99 10.66
N PRO A 249 -8.31 12.56 10.75
CA PRO A 249 -9.35 13.41 11.28
C PRO A 249 -9.21 13.58 12.79
N SER A 250 -9.60 14.75 13.28
CA SER A 250 -9.83 14.96 14.70
C SER A 250 -11.07 14.19 15.17
N LEU A 251 -11.09 13.81 16.45
CA LEU A 251 -12.28 13.18 17.04
C LEU A 251 -13.49 14.11 17.04
N GLU A 252 -13.27 15.43 17.10
CA GLU A 252 -14.33 16.44 16.98
C GLU A 252 -14.96 16.42 15.58
N THR A 253 -14.14 16.34 14.52
CA THR A 253 -14.61 16.20 13.14
C THR A 253 -15.46 14.94 12.99
N LEU A 254 -14.99 13.80 13.49
CA LEU A 254 -15.74 12.54 13.39
C LEU A 254 -17.05 12.59 14.19
N ALA A 255 -17.06 13.24 15.35
CA ALA A 255 -18.27 13.45 16.13
C ALA A 255 -19.31 14.29 15.37
N LYS A 256 -18.89 15.41 14.76
CA LYS A 256 -19.78 16.25 13.93
C LYS A 256 -20.31 15.50 12.71
N LEU A 257 -19.45 14.76 11.99
CA LEU A 257 -19.90 13.97 10.85
C LEU A 257 -20.88 12.87 11.28
N LYS A 258 -20.64 12.23 12.43
CA LYS A 258 -21.59 11.26 13.00
C LYS A 258 -22.91 11.90 13.42
N GLU A 259 -22.91 13.12 13.92
CA GLU A 259 -24.13 13.87 14.26
C GLU A 259 -24.97 14.15 13.00
N ILE A 260 -24.32 14.50 11.89
CA ILE A 260 -25.00 14.83 10.62
C ILE A 260 -25.49 13.57 9.90
N PHE A 261 -24.65 12.54 9.77
CA PHE A 261 -24.89 11.38 8.90
C PHE A 261 -25.18 10.07 9.65
N GLY A 262 -25.14 10.08 10.98
CA GLY A 262 -25.13 8.86 11.79
C GLY A 262 -23.79 8.10 11.70
N PRO A 263 -23.74 6.86 12.22
CA PRO A 263 -22.57 6.00 12.09
C PRO A 263 -22.16 5.78 10.63
N MET A 264 -20.87 5.96 10.34
CA MET A 264 -20.33 5.93 8.98
C MET A 264 -19.80 4.53 8.61
N GLY A 265 -19.55 4.28 7.33
CA GLY A 265 -18.96 3.03 6.84
C GLY A 265 -17.46 3.11 6.54
N ILE A 266 -16.81 1.95 6.44
CA ILE A 266 -15.42 1.81 5.98
C ILE A 266 -15.36 0.77 4.86
N TYR A 267 -14.67 1.10 3.77
CA TYR A 267 -14.31 0.15 2.73
C TYR A 267 -12.82 0.26 2.42
N SER A 268 -12.06 -0.75 2.83
CA SER A 268 -10.60 -0.73 2.71
C SER A 268 -10.03 -2.09 2.33
N GLU A 269 -8.91 -2.08 1.61
CA GLU A 269 -8.14 -3.29 1.28
C GLU A 269 -7.17 -3.70 2.40
N ARG A 270 -7.18 -2.98 3.52
CA ARG A 270 -6.43 -3.36 4.71
C ARG A 270 -6.94 -4.68 5.30
N PRO A 271 -6.06 -5.58 5.80
CA PRO A 271 -6.51 -6.78 6.50
C PRO A 271 -7.41 -6.45 7.70
N ARG A 272 -8.54 -7.15 7.84
CA ARG A 272 -9.55 -6.86 8.88
C ARG A 272 -9.00 -6.82 10.30
N LYS A 273 -8.11 -7.75 10.65
CA LYS A 273 -7.53 -7.81 12.00
C LYS A 273 -6.71 -6.55 12.32
N GLU A 274 -6.00 -6.03 11.33
CA GLU A 274 -5.20 -4.81 11.43
C GLU A 274 -6.09 -3.57 11.45
N GLY A 275 -7.07 -3.50 10.55
CA GLY A 275 -8.07 -2.42 10.51
C GLY A 275 -8.85 -2.28 11.83
N LEU A 276 -9.38 -3.38 12.36
CA LEU A 276 -10.09 -3.35 13.65
C LEU A 276 -9.17 -3.02 14.82
N TYR A 277 -7.92 -3.48 14.77
CA TYR A 277 -6.93 -3.14 15.79
C TYR A 277 -6.64 -1.64 15.79
N ILE A 278 -6.38 -1.05 14.62
CA ILE A 278 -6.02 0.37 14.53
C ILE A 278 -7.19 1.27 14.91
N LEU A 279 -8.41 0.95 14.44
CA LEU A 279 -9.62 1.69 14.83
C LEU A 279 -9.82 1.65 16.35
N LYS A 280 -9.61 0.49 16.99
CA LYS A 280 -9.71 0.38 18.45
C LYS A 280 -8.61 1.16 19.16
N LYS A 281 -7.37 1.05 18.71
CA LYS A 281 -6.20 1.74 19.28
C LYS A 281 -6.38 3.26 19.24
N LEU A 282 -6.90 3.78 18.13
CA LEU A 282 -7.09 5.21 17.90
C LEU A 282 -8.43 5.75 18.42
N GLY A 283 -9.26 4.93 19.07
CA GLY A 283 -10.55 5.36 19.61
C GLY A 283 -11.61 5.67 18.55
N LEU A 284 -11.49 5.09 17.35
CA LEU A 284 -12.34 5.41 16.21
C LEU A 284 -13.58 4.51 16.09
N MET A 285 -13.61 3.38 16.81
CA MET A 285 -14.65 2.35 16.68
C MET A 285 -16.08 2.85 16.90
N GLU A 286 -16.30 3.90 17.68
CA GLU A 286 -17.65 4.40 17.99
C GLU A 286 -18.28 5.23 16.87
N TYR A 287 -17.48 5.70 15.90
CA TYR A 287 -17.95 6.54 14.79
C TYR A 287 -18.43 5.73 13.59
N PHE A 288 -18.15 4.43 13.57
CA PHE A 288 -18.44 3.56 12.45
C PHE A 288 -19.44 2.47 12.82
N ASP A 289 -20.31 2.15 11.88
CA ASP A 289 -21.22 1.01 12.03
C ASP A 289 -20.49 -0.30 11.71
N ARG A 290 -20.68 -1.30 12.58
CA ARG A 290 -20.00 -2.59 12.49
C ARG A 290 -20.41 -3.38 11.27
N GLU A 291 -21.63 -3.21 10.77
CA GLU A 291 -22.13 -3.90 9.58
C GLU A 291 -21.50 -3.34 8.30
N THR A 292 -21.16 -2.05 8.30
CA THR A 292 -20.47 -1.34 7.21
C THR A 292 -18.95 -1.30 7.33
N LEU A 293 -18.34 -2.10 8.20
CA LEU A 293 -16.88 -2.29 8.25
C LEU A 293 -16.43 -3.36 7.25
N ILE A 294 -16.19 -2.95 6.01
CA ILE A 294 -15.71 -3.82 4.93
C ILE A 294 -14.18 -3.68 4.82
N PHE A 295 -13.49 -4.79 5.04
CA PHE A 295 -12.05 -4.92 4.91
C PHE A 295 -11.68 -5.95 3.84
N ASN A 296 -10.39 -6.19 3.64
CA ASN A 296 -9.86 -7.12 2.63
C ASN A 296 -10.51 -8.51 2.64
N ASP A 297 -10.81 -9.04 3.82
CA ASP A 297 -11.43 -10.36 3.97
C ASP A 297 -12.84 -10.43 3.35
N GLY A 298 -13.63 -9.35 3.47
CA GLY A 298 -14.92 -9.22 2.79
C GLY A 298 -14.77 -9.20 1.26
N ILE A 299 -13.78 -8.45 0.76
CA ILE A 299 -13.45 -8.35 -0.67
C ILE A 299 -12.98 -9.71 -1.22
N LYS A 300 -12.13 -10.41 -0.48
CA LYS A 300 -11.66 -11.76 -0.83
C LYS A 300 -12.80 -12.77 -0.81
N GLY A 301 -13.66 -12.74 0.22
CA GLY A 301 -14.83 -13.61 0.31
C GLY A 301 -15.77 -13.42 -0.88
N TRP A 302 -16.00 -12.17 -1.27
CA TRP A 302 -16.77 -11.86 -2.47
C TRP A 302 -16.09 -12.37 -3.76
N SER A 303 -14.78 -12.12 -3.90
CA SER A 303 -14.01 -12.51 -5.09
C SER A 303 -14.04 -14.03 -5.29
N GLN A 304 -13.80 -14.79 -4.22
CA GLN A 304 -13.85 -16.25 -4.22
C GLN A 304 -15.24 -16.78 -4.60
N SER A 305 -16.30 -16.18 -4.05
CA SER A 305 -17.69 -16.56 -4.36
C SER A 305 -18.06 -16.32 -5.83
N ASN A 306 -17.35 -15.43 -6.52
CA ASN A 306 -17.56 -15.09 -7.93
C ASN A 306 -16.47 -15.67 -8.87
N SER A 307 -15.60 -16.56 -8.36
CA SER A 307 -14.49 -17.15 -9.14
C SER A 307 -13.55 -16.11 -9.78
N ILE A 308 -13.37 -14.97 -9.12
CA ILE A 308 -12.44 -13.90 -9.51
C ILE A 308 -11.22 -13.98 -8.58
N GLN A 309 -10.02 -13.77 -9.12
CA GLN A 309 -8.78 -13.83 -8.34
C GLN A 309 -8.79 -12.82 -7.19
N PHE A 310 -9.06 -11.55 -7.49
CA PHE A 310 -9.29 -10.48 -6.51
C PHE A 310 -9.96 -9.29 -7.19
N ALA A 311 -11.05 -8.77 -6.63
CA ALA A 311 -11.80 -7.62 -7.14
C ALA A 311 -11.66 -6.41 -6.21
N GLY A 312 -10.42 -5.98 -6.03
CA GLY A 312 -10.07 -4.75 -5.32
C GLY A 312 -10.10 -3.51 -6.22
N LYS A 313 -9.93 -2.33 -5.63
CA LYS A 313 -9.85 -1.04 -6.32
C LYS A 313 -8.78 -1.12 -7.42
N PRO A 314 -9.05 -0.65 -8.66
CA PRO A 314 -10.19 0.17 -9.07
C PRO A 314 -11.42 -0.64 -9.55
N ASP A 315 -11.41 -1.97 -9.42
CA ASP A 315 -12.59 -2.79 -9.70
C ASP A 315 -13.72 -2.44 -8.72
N ALA A 316 -14.89 -2.12 -9.25
CA ALA A 316 -16.04 -1.69 -8.48
C ALA A 316 -17.02 -2.82 -8.13
N ARG A 317 -16.84 -4.03 -8.67
CA ARG A 317 -17.86 -5.10 -8.55
C ARG A 317 -18.05 -5.55 -7.11
N ALA A 318 -16.96 -5.75 -6.36
CA ALA A 318 -17.03 -6.10 -4.95
C ALA A 318 -17.62 -4.96 -4.13
N PHE A 319 -17.17 -3.72 -4.37
CA PHE A 319 -17.69 -2.53 -3.70
C PHE A 319 -19.20 -2.41 -3.87
N VAL A 320 -19.71 -2.42 -5.11
CA VAL A 320 -21.15 -2.31 -5.41
C VAL A 320 -21.94 -3.42 -4.73
N SER A 321 -21.53 -4.67 -4.87
CA SER A 321 -22.28 -5.82 -4.34
C SER A 321 -22.27 -5.89 -2.81
N LEU A 322 -21.20 -5.44 -2.16
CA LEU A 322 -21.14 -5.37 -0.69
C LEU A 322 -21.94 -4.17 -0.17
N LEU A 323 -21.93 -3.07 -0.91
CA LEU A 323 -22.65 -1.86 -0.56
C LEU A 323 -24.18 -2.04 -0.63
N GLU A 324 -24.69 -2.72 -1.66
CA GLU A 324 -26.11 -3.06 -1.84
C GLU A 324 -26.72 -3.84 -0.67
N LYS A 325 -25.90 -4.47 0.17
CA LYS A 325 -26.38 -5.19 1.36
C LYS A 325 -26.71 -4.26 2.52
N ILE A 326 -26.29 -2.99 2.44
CA ILE A 326 -26.25 -2.08 3.59
C ILE A 326 -26.83 -0.69 3.30
N ILE A 327 -26.94 -0.31 2.03
CA ILE A 327 -27.58 0.94 1.60
C ILE A 327 -28.79 0.65 0.72
N THR A 328 -29.77 1.56 0.73
CA THR A 328 -30.92 1.47 -0.17
C THR A 328 -30.60 2.08 -1.53
N GLU A 329 -31.40 1.79 -2.56
CA GLU A 329 -31.19 2.35 -3.91
C GLU A 329 -31.35 3.87 -3.97
N ASN A 330 -32.07 4.47 -3.02
CA ASN A 330 -32.32 5.91 -2.98
C ASN A 330 -31.24 6.68 -2.21
N ASP A 331 -30.44 6.00 -1.38
CA ASP A 331 -29.43 6.66 -0.55
C ASP A 331 -28.35 7.29 -1.43
N ILE A 332 -28.06 8.58 -1.29
CA ILE A 332 -26.87 9.17 -1.92
C ILE A 332 -25.69 8.97 -0.97
N VAL A 333 -24.67 8.29 -1.47
CA VAL A 333 -23.53 7.85 -0.66
C VAL A 333 -22.26 8.53 -1.13
N ALA A 334 -21.60 9.23 -0.22
CA ALA A 334 -20.30 9.80 -0.46
C ALA A 334 -19.21 8.83 -0.05
N TYR A 335 -18.33 8.53 -0.99
CA TYR A 335 -17.10 7.80 -0.73
C TYR A 335 -15.94 8.79 -0.58
N ILE A 336 -15.21 8.68 0.53
CA ILE A 336 -14.05 9.50 0.84
C ILE A 336 -12.77 8.66 0.64
N GLY A 337 -11.94 9.04 -0.33
CA GLY A 337 -10.71 8.34 -0.68
C GLY A 337 -9.52 9.28 -0.88
N ASP A 338 -8.31 8.75 -0.86
CA ASP A 338 -7.06 9.50 -1.03
C ASP A 338 -6.27 9.06 -2.28
N THR A 339 -6.73 8.04 -3.00
CA THR A 339 -6.05 7.53 -4.20
C THR A 339 -6.86 7.71 -5.48
N ILE A 340 -6.17 7.64 -6.62
CA ILE A 340 -6.82 7.55 -7.94
C ILE A 340 -7.58 6.23 -8.12
N SER A 341 -7.16 5.17 -7.42
CA SER A 341 -7.86 3.89 -7.45
C SER A 341 -9.27 4.02 -6.87
N ASP A 342 -9.44 4.83 -5.83
CA ASP A 342 -10.75 5.16 -5.25
C ASP A 342 -11.64 5.93 -6.24
N ALA A 343 -11.09 6.99 -6.83
CA ALA A 343 -11.82 7.80 -7.82
C ALA A 343 -12.30 6.96 -9.01
N LEU A 344 -11.42 6.07 -9.51
CA LEU A 344 -11.75 5.13 -10.57
C LEU A 344 -12.77 4.09 -10.13
N MET A 345 -12.69 3.57 -8.89
CA MET A 345 -13.69 2.66 -8.34
C MET A 345 -15.08 3.30 -8.35
N ILE A 346 -15.22 4.55 -7.90
CA ILE A 346 -16.52 5.24 -7.91
C ILE A 346 -17.01 5.52 -9.34
N LYS A 347 -16.11 5.90 -10.24
CA LYS A 347 -16.45 6.04 -11.66
C LYS A 347 -16.96 4.71 -12.25
N ASN A 348 -16.22 3.62 -12.03
CA ASN A 348 -16.59 2.28 -12.51
C ASN A 348 -17.92 1.81 -11.88
N ALA A 349 -18.18 2.13 -10.61
CA ALA A 349 -19.45 1.84 -9.95
C ALA A 349 -20.62 2.60 -10.60
N LYS A 350 -20.42 3.87 -10.98
CA LYS A 350 -21.40 4.65 -11.74
C LYS A 350 -21.66 4.06 -13.14
N GLU A 351 -20.64 3.48 -13.77
CA GLU A 351 -20.77 2.77 -15.06
C GLU A 351 -21.51 1.43 -14.91
N LEU A 352 -21.40 0.78 -13.74
CA LEU A 352 -22.20 -0.39 -13.35
C LEU A 352 -23.65 -0.05 -12.93
N GLY A 353 -24.06 1.21 -13.02
CA GLY A 353 -25.45 1.66 -12.77
C GLY A 353 -25.69 2.33 -11.41
N LYS A 354 -24.70 2.41 -10.52
CA LYS A 354 -24.83 3.09 -9.21
C LYS A 354 -24.57 4.60 -9.34
N LYS A 355 -25.56 5.32 -9.89
CA LYS A 355 -25.48 6.77 -10.14
C LYS A 355 -25.55 7.62 -8.86
N ASN A 356 -26.03 7.04 -7.75
CA ASN A 356 -26.18 7.66 -6.43
C ASN A 356 -24.87 7.71 -5.61
N LEU A 357 -23.73 7.35 -6.21
CA LEU A 357 -22.43 7.46 -5.56
C LEU A 357 -21.76 8.78 -5.89
N ILE A 358 -21.10 9.39 -4.91
CA ILE A 358 -20.24 10.55 -5.13
C ILE A 358 -18.86 10.29 -4.56
N PHE A 359 -17.86 10.95 -5.13
CA PHE A 359 -16.47 10.84 -4.70
C PHE A 359 -15.98 12.17 -4.11
N ILE A 360 -15.48 12.10 -2.88
CA ILE A 360 -14.78 13.18 -2.21
C ILE A 360 -13.31 12.79 -2.09
N GLY A 361 -12.46 13.43 -2.88
CA GLY A 361 -11.03 13.16 -2.91
C GLY A 361 -10.27 13.94 -1.83
N THR A 362 -9.50 13.26 -1.00
CA THR A 362 -8.60 13.88 -0.02
C THR A 362 -7.18 13.97 -0.56
N LEU A 363 -6.41 14.96 -0.10
CA LEU A 363 -5.01 15.19 -0.49
C LEU A 363 -4.03 14.85 0.66
N SER A 364 -4.47 14.12 1.68
CA SER A 364 -3.74 13.86 2.93
C SER A 364 -2.52 12.95 2.75
N SER A 365 -2.61 11.95 1.88
CA SER A 365 -1.56 10.95 1.69
C SER A 365 -0.51 11.33 0.64
N SER A 366 -0.88 12.14 -0.36
CA SER A 366 -0.02 12.40 -1.52
C SER A 366 1.11 13.39 -1.23
N ALA A 367 2.32 13.03 -1.69
CA ALA A 367 3.46 13.94 -1.74
C ALA A 367 3.31 15.02 -2.83
N SER A 368 2.62 14.68 -3.94
CA SER A 368 2.35 15.59 -5.07
C SER A 368 0.87 16.01 -5.09
N LYS A 369 0.48 16.86 -4.14
CA LYS A 369 -0.92 17.32 -3.98
C LYS A 369 -1.48 17.99 -5.23
N ILE A 370 -0.65 18.76 -5.95
CA ILE A 370 -1.05 19.48 -7.17
C ILE A 370 -1.42 18.49 -8.29
N GLU A 371 -0.63 17.44 -8.48
CA GLU A 371 -0.88 16.45 -9.51
C GLU A 371 -2.09 15.59 -9.18
N LEU A 372 -2.21 15.15 -7.92
CA LEU A 372 -3.37 14.39 -7.46
C LEU A 372 -4.66 15.22 -7.64
N ASN A 373 -4.65 16.49 -7.26
CA ASN A 373 -5.78 17.40 -7.46
C ASN A 373 -6.18 17.49 -8.94
N LYS A 374 -5.22 17.74 -9.85
CA LYS A 374 -5.49 17.76 -11.30
C LYS A 374 -6.11 16.46 -11.81
N ARG A 375 -5.64 15.31 -11.31
CA ARG A 375 -6.18 14.00 -11.69
C ARG A 375 -7.59 13.78 -11.16
N TYR A 376 -7.91 14.19 -9.92
CA TYR A 376 -9.28 14.19 -9.40
C TYR A 376 -10.20 15.10 -10.19
N MET A 377 -9.75 16.31 -10.54
CA MET A 377 -10.51 17.23 -11.37
C MET A 377 -10.89 16.61 -12.72
N LYS A 378 -9.92 15.94 -13.36
CA LYS A 378 -10.11 15.22 -14.62
C LYS A 378 -11.07 14.02 -14.50
N LEU A 379 -11.09 13.34 -13.36
CA LEU A 379 -12.00 12.23 -13.08
C LEU A 379 -13.40 12.67 -12.63
N GLY A 380 -13.59 13.98 -12.42
CA GLY A 380 -14.90 14.54 -12.05
C GLY A 380 -15.25 14.31 -10.58
N ALA A 381 -14.28 14.33 -9.66
CA ALA A 381 -14.57 14.29 -8.23
C ALA A 381 -15.58 15.40 -7.83
N GLU A 382 -16.64 15.07 -7.09
CA GLU A 382 -17.63 16.06 -6.68
C GLU A 382 -17.03 17.09 -5.70
N ALA A 383 -16.12 16.66 -4.84
CA ALA A 383 -15.33 17.55 -3.99
C ALA A 383 -13.88 17.07 -3.87
N ILE A 384 -12.97 18.01 -3.70
CA ILE A 384 -11.55 17.77 -3.40
C ILE A 384 -11.21 18.58 -2.16
N VAL A 385 -10.64 17.93 -1.16
CA VAL A 385 -10.29 18.54 0.14
C VAL A 385 -8.85 18.22 0.53
N LYS A 386 -8.26 19.07 1.36
CA LYS A 386 -6.95 18.81 1.95
C LYS A 386 -6.90 17.49 2.73
N ASP A 387 -7.86 17.29 3.62
CA ASP A 387 -8.02 16.11 4.46
C ASP A 387 -9.47 16.06 5.00
N VAL A 388 -9.80 15.01 5.76
CA VAL A 388 -11.14 14.77 6.29
C VAL A 388 -11.65 15.91 7.17
N ASN A 389 -10.78 16.68 7.83
CA ASN A 389 -11.21 17.78 8.70
C ASN A 389 -11.93 18.90 7.93
N SER A 390 -11.61 19.05 6.63
CA SER A 390 -12.26 20.05 5.75
C SER A 390 -13.65 19.63 5.27
N ILE A 391 -14.06 18.37 5.47
CA ILE A 391 -15.35 17.86 4.96
C ILE A 391 -16.53 18.50 5.70
N VAL A 392 -16.41 18.74 7.00
CA VAL A 392 -17.47 19.40 7.79
C VAL A 392 -17.80 20.78 7.20
N THR A 393 -16.78 21.54 6.79
CA THR A 393 -16.95 22.86 6.14
C THR A 393 -17.76 22.79 4.84
N ILE A 394 -17.68 21.69 4.10
CA ILE A 394 -18.48 21.50 2.88
C ILE A 394 -19.97 21.44 3.24
N PHE A 395 -20.32 20.58 4.21
CA PHE A 395 -21.72 20.34 4.58
C PHE A 395 -22.32 21.50 5.39
N ASP A 396 -21.54 22.17 6.23
CA ASP A 396 -21.96 23.40 6.92
C ASP A 396 -22.34 24.49 5.91
N LYS A 397 -21.54 24.66 4.84
CA LYS A 397 -21.83 25.63 3.77
C LYS A 397 -23.05 25.24 2.96
N ILE A 398 -23.21 23.97 2.62
CA ILE A 398 -24.38 23.50 1.87
C ILE A 398 -25.68 23.74 2.67
N GLY A 399 -25.69 23.46 3.98
CA GLY A 399 -26.84 23.75 4.84
C GLY A 399 -27.21 25.24 4.93
N GLN A 400 -26.28 26.15 4.61
CA GLN A 400 -26.55 27.60 4.50
C GLN A 400 -27.17 28.00 3.15
N TYR A 401 -27.13 27.14 2.11
CA TYR A 401 -27.78 27.39 0.81
C TYR A 401 -29.21 26.84 0.75
N GLU A 402 -29.61 25.97 1.69
CA GLU A 402 -30.97 25.39 1.79
C GLU A 402 -31.88 26.17 2.77
N ASN A 403 -31.31 27.09 3.56
CA ASN A 403 -32.03 28.05 4.41
C ASN A 403 -31.96 29.46 3.80
#